data_AF-A0A150GNY5-F1
#
_entry.id   AF-A0A150GNY5-F1
#
_cell.length_a   1.000
_cell.length_b   1.000
_cell.length_c   1.000
_cell.angle_alpha   90.00
_cell.angle_beta   90.00
_cell.angle_gamma   90.00
#
_symmetry.space_group_name_H-M   'P 1'
#
loop_
_entity.id
_entity.type
_entity.pdbx_description
1 polymer ?
#
loop_
_entity_poly.entity_id
_entity_poly.type
_entity_poly.pdbx_seq_one_letter_code
_entity_poly.pdbx_strand_id
1 'polypeptide(L)'
;MYGTHRPRSLPAADLEYLSALSRLVAVVPVIAKADCHTREELAGYRRRVERAMAARCDAQGRPDPVRPFRFSAAALDAVQLGFDGDGDSDSDPAAADAVGGAVFSVLTSRTLEELEVEAAAPGGSSADGGGDGGPASVLVPVRTYGWGRVSGGDPAASSTMALQRLLTEDVWALMEDARDRYLAFCSAYEATGRRIEPLLEQLLAPYDAALEDGAAAATRLKGVGTEAEAEAAVMGATATAVRRGRRRLLLGALFWLGFLYGLVSTALLTALRPLGFLVMVLAVLLLLLAVMVMGARAMAVSPVLRS
;
A
#
# COMPACT_ATOMS: atom_id res chain seq x y z
N MET A 1 33.67 23.11 -11.58
CA MET A 1 32.28 23.58 -11.84
C MET A 1 31.40 22.35 -11.96
N TYR A 2 30.74 21.93 -10.87
CA TYR A 2 29.70 20.92 -10.96
C TYR A 2 28.48 21.62 -11.59
N GLY A 3 28.06 21.16 -12.77
CA GLY A 3 26.86 21.68 -13.42
C GLY A 3 25.70 21.61 -12.44
N THR A 4 24.94 22.70 -12.32
CA THR A 4 23.72 22.75 -11.51
C THR A 4 22.70 21.79 -12.11
N HIS A 5 22.80 20.51 -11.78
CA HIS A 5 21.77 19.53 -12.08
C HIS A 5 20.51 20.04 -11.39
N ARG A 6 19.56 20.55 -12.19
CA ARG A 6 18.25 20.89 -11.65
C ARG A 6 17.70 19.66 -10.94
N PRO A 7 17.27 19.79 -9.68
CA PRO A 7 16.70 18.67 -8.97
C PRO A 7 15.50 18.13 -9.75
N ARG A 8 15.59 16.87 -10.18
CA ARG A 8 14.53 16.23 -10.96
C ARG A 8 13.26 16.13 -10.08
N SER A 9 12.13 16.58 -10.61
CA SER A 9 10.81 16.34 -10.03
C SER A 9 10.25 15.01 -10.53
N LEU A 10 9.15 14.54 -9.94
CA LEU A 10 8.43 13.38 -10.46
C LEU A 10 7.96 13.67 -11.90
N PRO A 11 8.16 12.75 -12.87
CA PRO A 11 7.63 12.91 -14.22
C PRO A 11 6.11 13.06 -14.23
N ALA A 12 5.58 13.87 -15.16
CA ALA A 12 4.13 14.05 -15.30
C ALA A 12 3.38 12.73 -15.54
N ALA A 13 3.96 11.84 -16.35
CA ALA A 13 3.39 10.51 -16.61
C ALA A 13 3.29 9.66 -15.33
N ASP A 14 4.27 9.76 -14.42
CA ASP A 14 4.24 9.04 -13.14
C ASP A 14 3.16 9.62 -12.21
N LEU A 15 2.99 10.96 -12.19
CA LEU A 15 1.90 11.60 -11.44
C LEU A 15 0.52 11.17 -11.95
N GLU A 16 0.33 11.13 -13.27
CA GLU A 16 -0.93 10.65 -13.86
C GLU A 16 -1.17 9.17 -13.55
N TYR A 17 -0.12 8.36 -13.61
CA TYR A 17 -0.23 6.94 -13.27
C TYR A 17 -0.61 6.74 -11.80
N LEU A 18 0.09 7.43 -10.89
CA LEU A 18 -0.20 7.38 -9.46
C LEU A 18 -1.60 7.89 -9.15
N SER A 19 -2.05 8.95 -9.81
CA SER A 19 -3.42 9.45 -9.67
C SER A 19 -4.45 8.38 -10.07
N ALA A 20 -4.33 7.84 -11.28
CA ALA A 20 -5.23 6.82 -11.80
C ALA A 20 -5.23 5.55 -10.92
N LEU A 21 -4.05 5.08 -10.52
CA LEU A 21 -3.89 3.89 -9.68
C LEU A 21 -4.47 4.11 -8.28
N SER A 22 -4.21 5.27 -7.68
CA SER A 22 -4.71 5.58 -6.34
C SER A 22 -6.23 5.54 -6.28
N ARG A 23 -6.97 5.87 -7.35
CA ARG A 23 -8.44 5.77 -7.34
C ARG A 23 -8.97 4.34 -7.22
N LEU A 24 -8.15 3.35 -7.59
CA LEU A 24 -8.54 1.94 -7.64
C LEU A 24 -8.00 1.15 -6.46
N VAL A 25 -6.79 1.47 -6.00
CA VAL A 25 -6.10 0.72 -4.96
C VAL A 25 -5.40 1.66 -3.99
N ALA A 26 -5.18 1.18 -2.76
CA ALA A 26 -4.31 1.84 -1.82
C ALA A 26 -2.87 1.88 -2.37
N VAL A 27 -2.30 3.08 -2.49
CA VAL A 27 -0.94 3.29 -3.03
C VAL A 27 -0.06 3.92 -1.97
N VAL A 28 1.06 3.25 -1.63
CA VAL A 28 2.10 3.81 -0.78
C VAL A 28 3.30 4.21 -1.66
N PRO A 29 3.55 5.50 -1.87
CA PRO A 29 4.66 5.94 -2.71
C PRO A 29 6.01 5.73 -2.00
N VAL A 30 6.99 5.23 -2.77
CA VAL A 30 8.32 4.87 -2.28
C VAL A 30 9.40 5.43 -3.20
N ILE A 31 10.42 6.06 -2.62
CA ILE A 31 11.69 6.40 -3.25
C ILE A 31 12.60 5.17 -3.12
N ALA A 32 12.72 4.41 -4.20
CA ALA A 32 13.61 3.26 -4.24
C ALA A 32 15.09 3.70 -4.34
N LYS A 33 16.00 2.84 -3.87
CA LYS A 33 17.47 3.09 -3.89
C LYS A 33 17.82 4.41 -3.19
N ALA A 34 17.32 4.57 -1.96
CA ALA A 34 17.54 5.76 -1.15
C ALA A 34 19.03 6.11 -0.96
N ASP A 35 19.90 5.10 -0.99
CA ASP A 35 21.36 5.22 -0.92
C ASP A 35 22.03 5.89 -2.14
N CYS A 36 21.28 6.19 -3.20
CA CYS A 36 21.75 7.04 -4.28
C CYS A 36 21.68 8.54 -3.97
N HIS A 37 21.14 8.91 -2.81
CA HIS A 37 20.96 10.29 -2.37
C HIS A 37 21.68 10.53 -1.05
N THR A 38 22.24 11.73 -0.91
CA THR A 38 22.58 12.27 0.42
C THR A 38 21.30 12.52 1.23
N ARG A 39 21.42 12.68 2.54
CA ARG A 39 20.28 12.93 3.44
C ARG A 39 19.50 14.17 3.02
N GLU A 40 20.20 15.24 2.65
CA GLU A 40 19.64 16.52 2.23
C GLU A 40 18.94 16.40 0.87
N GLU A 41 19.55 15.69 -0.09
CA GLU A 41 18.96 15.43 -1.40
C GLU A 41 17.68 14.61 -1.29
N LEU A 42 17.69 13.57 -0.43
CA LEU A 42 16.55 12.69 -0.20
C LEU A 42 15.39 13.43 0.46
N ALA A 43 15.67 14.22 1.50
CA ALA A 43 14.67 15.07 2.15
C ALA A 43 14.09 16.11 1.17
N GLY A 44 14.96 16.75 0.37
CA GLY A 44 14.55 17.68 -0.67
C GLY A 44 13.71 17.00 -1.76
N TYR A 45 14.06 15.78 -2.17
CA TYR A 45 13.33 15.02 -3.19
C TYR A 45 11.96 14.59 -2.70
N ARG A 46 11.87 14.07 -1.46
CA ARG A 46 10.61 13.72 -0.81
C ARG A 46 9.62 14.89 -0.82
N ARG A 47 10.03 16.06 -0.32
CA ARG A 47 9.19 17.28 -0.33
C ARG A 47 8.74 17.68 -1.74
N ARG A 48 9.59 17.49 -2.75
CA ARG A 48 9.20 17.77 -4.16
C ARG A 48 8.17 16.79 -4.67
N VAL A 49 8.30 15.50 -4.37
CA VAL A 49 7.32 14.48 -4.75
C VAL A 49 5.98 14.76 -4.09
N GLU A 50 5.95 15.03 -2.79
CA GLU A 50 4.73 15.35 -2.04
C GLU A 50 4.05 16.61 -2.59
N ARG A 51 4.82 17.67 -2.82
CA ARG A 51 4.29 18.89 -3.44
C ARG A 51 3.75 18.64 -4.84
N ALA A 52 4.42 17.84 -5.65
CA ALA A 52 3.96 17.51 -7.00
C ALA A 52 2.65 16.69 -6.99
N MET A 53 2.52 15.75 -6.05
CA MET A 53 1.29 14.99 -5.82
C MET A 53 0.13 15.89 -5.35
N ALA A 54 0.40 16.83 -4.46
CA ALA A 54 -0.60 17.76 -3.92
C ALA A 54 -1.01 18.85 -4.91
N ALA A 55 -0.07 19.35 -5.71
CA ALA A 55 -0.31 20.41 -6.69
C ALA A 55 -0.86 19.90 -8.03
N ARG A 56 -1.16 18.61 -8.16
CA ARG A 56 -1.69 18.04 -9.40
C ARG A 56 -3.07 18.63 -9.72
N CYS A 57 -3.27 18.92 -10.99
CA CYS A 57 -4.56 19.32 -11.55
C CYS A 57 -5.07 18.31 -12.59
N ASP A 58 -6.38 18.29 -12.83
CA ASP A 58 -6.99 17.56 -13.94
C ASP A 58 -6.75 18.26 -15.29
N ALA A 59 -7.23 17.66 -16.39
CA ALA A 59 -7.12 18.23 -17.73
C ALA A 59 -7.84 19.58 -17.91
N GLN A 60 -8.71 19.96 -16.97
CA GLN A 60 -9.40 21.26 -16.94
C GLN A 60 -8.71 22.27 -16.02
N GLY A 61 -7.54 21.92 -15.47
CA GLY A 61 -6.79 22.78 -14.55
C GLY A 61 -7.37 22.86 -13.13
N ARG A 62 -8.35 22.00 -12.79
CA ARG A 62 -8.92 21.96 -11.44
C ARG A 62 -8.04 21.11 -10.53
N PRO A 63 -7.91 21.45 -9.23
CA PRO A 63 -7.15 20.64 -8.29
C PRO A 63 -7.66 19.19 -8.25
N ASP A 64 -6.77 18.25 -8.50
CA ASP A 64 -7.04 16.81 -8.47
C ASP A 64 -5.81 16.10 -7.89
N PRO A 65 -5.55 16.29 -6.58
CA PRO A 65 -4.35 15.78 -5.93
C PRO A 65 -4.34 14.25 -5.96
N VAL A 66 -3.13 13.68 -6.08
CA VAL A 66 -2.96 12.23 -5.90
C VAL A 66 -3.38 11.86 -4.48
N ARG A 67 -4.15 10.78 -4.33
CA ARG A 67 -4.68 10.32 -3.03
C ARG A 67 -3.99 9.03 -2.58
N PRO A 68 -2.69 9.07 -2.24
CA PRO A 68 -2.00 7.89 -1.71
C PRO A 68 -2.68 7.41 -0.44
N PHE A 69 -2.45 6.15 -0.10
CA PHE A 69 -2.84 5.59 1.19
C PHE A 69 -2.12 6.35 2.30
N ARG A 70 -2.84 6.62 3.39
CA ARG A 70 -2.31 7.29 4.57
C ARG A 70 -2.46 6.36 5.75
N PHE A 71 -1.33 6.06 6.38
CA PHE A 71 -1.31 5.38 7.68
C PHE A 71 -1.95 6.27 8.74
N SER A 72 -2.51 5.65 9.78
CA SER A 72 -3.07 6.38 10.91
C SER A 72 -1.98 7.19 11.63
N ALA A 73 -2.34 8.36 12.19
CA ALA A 73 -1.40 9.19 12.93
C ALA A 73 -0.72 8.40 14.08
N ALA A 74 -1.51 7.60 14.81
CA ALA A 74 -1.00 6.74 15.86
C ALA A 74 0.04 5.72 15.37
N ALA A 75 -0.15 5.13 14.17
CA ALA A 75 0.83 4.21 13.59
C ALA A 75 2.10 4.93 13.14
N LEU A 76 1.97 6.13 12.55
CA LEU A 76 3.11 6.96 12.17
C LEU A 76 3.95 7.38 13.38
N ASP A 77 3.28 7.79 14.48
CA ASP A 77 3.93 8.17 15.74
C ASP A 77 4.67 6.99 16.37
N ALA A 78 4.08 5.78 16.35
CA ALA A 78 4.66 4.58 16.94
C ALA A 78 5.96 4.13 16.27
N VAL A 79 6.14 4.46 14.99
CA VAL A 79 7.30 4.03 14.21
C VAL A 79 8.45 5.03 14.28
N GLN A 80 8.24 6.19 14.92
CA GLN A 80 9.26 7.23 15.12
C GLN A 80 10.11 7.41 13.87
N LEU A 81 9.44 7.60 12.73
CA LEU A 81 10.15 7.91 11.50
C LEU A 81 11.03 9.12 11.82
N GLY A 82 12.35 8.94 11.84
CA GLY A 82 13.36 9.93 12.20
C GLY A 82 13.44 11.10 11.22
N PHE A 83 12.29 11.63 10.81
CA PHE A 83 12.06 12.98 10.35
C PHE A 83 12.25 13.95 11.52
N ASP A 84 13.33 13.78 12.28
CA ASP A 84 13.94 14.89 12.96
C ASP A 84 14.43 15.79 11.83
N GLY A 85 13.51 16.62 11.32
CA GLY A 85 13.92 17.88 10.78
C GLY A 85 14.78 18.49 11.87
N ASP A 86 16.05 18.75 11.55
CA ASP A 86 16.85 19.70 12.31
C ASP A 86 15.89 20.84 12.66
N GLY A 87 15.68 21.05 13.97
CA GLY A 87 14.57 21.81 14.56
C GLY A 87 14.58 23.30 14.25
N ASP A 88 14.70 23.65 12.97
CA ASP A 88 14.53 24.97 12.40
C ASP A 88 13.02 25.25 12.43
N SER A 89 12.59 25.71 13.60
CA SER A 89 11.22 25.88 14.05
C SER A 89 10.45 27.00 13.32
N ASP A 90 11.04 27.54 12.24
CA ASP A 90 10.49 28.61 11.41
C ASP A 90 9.70 28.11 10.18
N SER A 91 9.61 26.79 9.95
CA SER A 91 8.77 26.26 8.88
C SER A 91 7.28 26.30 9.24
N ASP A 92 6.52 27.03 8.42
CA ASP A 92 5.07 27.26 8.48
C ASP A 92 4.26 26.01 8.93
N PRO A 93 3.59 26.05 10.11
CA PRO A 93 2.88 24.89 10.66
C PRO A 93 1.73 24.40 9.78
N ALA A 94 1.18 25.25 8.91
CA ALA A 94 0.15 24.85 7.94
C ALA A 94 0.70 23.92 6.83
N ALA A 95 2.01 23.92 6.58
CA ALA A 95 2.65 22.99 5.65
C ALA A 95 3.02 21.65 6.30
N ALA A 96 3.17 21.60 7.63
CA ALA A 96 3.52 20.38 8.37
C ALA A 96 2.37 19.35 8.37
N ASP A 97 1.12 19.81 8.51
CA ASP A 97 -0.08 18.94 8.45
C ASP A 97 -0.33 18.30 7.08
N ALA A 98 0.21 18.90 6.01
CA ALA A 98 0.03 18.38 4.65
C ALA A 98 1.11 17.36 4.23
N VAL A 99 2.22 17.29 4.98
CA VAL A 99 3.45 16.56 4.60
C VAL A 99 3.68 15.33 5.51
N GLY A 100 2.62 14.86 6.18
CA GLY A 100 2.67 13.65 7.01
C GLY A 100 3.04 12.39 6.22
N GLY A 101 4.33 12.06 6.19
CA GLY A 101 4.87 10.71 5.99
C GLY A 101 4.42 9.94 4.75
N ALA A 102 3.92 10.60 3.71
CA ALA A 102 3.30 9.89 2.60
C ALA A 102 4.31 9.12 1.74
N VAL A 103 5.55 9.60 1.64
CA VAL A 103 6.59 9.03 0.76
C VAL A 103 7.76 8.45 1.55
N PHE A 104 7.93 7.13 1.47
CA PHE A 104 8.99 6.39 2.18
C PHE A 104 10.25 6.30 1.32
N SER A 105 11.43 6.39 1.93
CA SER A 105 12.68 6.13 1.22
C SER A 105 13.16 4.73 1.58
N VAL A 106 13.30 3.83 0.62
CA VAL A 106 13.53 2.41 0.90
C VAL A 106 14.83 1.94 0.29
N LEU A 107 15.58 1.22 1.10
CA LEU A 107 16.74 0.44 0.73
C LEU A 107 16.42 -1.05 0.93
N THR A 108 16.61 -1.82 -0.13
CA THR A 108 16.52 -3.28 -0.09
C THR A 108 17.79 -3.91 -0.64
N SER A 109 18.10 -5.11 -0.15
CA SER A 109 19.24 -5.90 -0.59
C SER A 109 18.89 -7.38 -0.50
N ARG A 110 19.56 -8.19 -1.32
CA ARG A 110 19.53 -9.65 -1.19
C ARG A 110 20.55 -10.16 -0.18
N THR A 111 21.56 -9.34 0.12
CA THR A 111 22.55 -9.63 1.16
C THR A 111 21.97 -9.19 2.49
N LEU A 112 21.96 -10.12 3.45
CA LEU A 112 21.52 -9.89 4.81
C LEU A 112 22.75 -9.92 5.73
N GLU A 113 22.81 -9.01 6.69
CA GLU A 113 23.77 -9.08 7.79
C GLU A 113 23.00 -9.10 9.12
N GLU A 114 23.56 -9.77 10.12
CA GLU A 114 23.04 -9.72 11.48
C GLU A 114 23.38 -8.36 12.07
N LEU A 115 22.35 -7.58 12.36
CA LEU A 115 22.46 -6.39 13.18
C LEU A 115 22.17 -6.81 14.62
N GLU A 116 23.15 -6.63 15.50
CA GLU A 116 22.91 -6.72 16.92
C GLU A 116 21.99 -5.56 17.29
N VAL A 117 20.74 -5.87 17.63
CA VAL A 117 19.84 -4.88 18.19
C VAL A 117 20.26 -4.76 19.64
N GLU A 118 20.90 -3.64 19.99
CA GLU A 118 20.98 -3.24 21.39
C GLU A 118 19.56 -3.21 21.91
N ALA A 119 19.19 -4.20 22.72
CA ALA A 119 17.86 -4.27 23.31
C ALA A 119 17.66 -2.95 24.02
N ALA A 120 16.77 -2.10 23.48
CA ALA A 120 16.43 -0.83 24.06
C ALA A 120 16.19 -1.07 25.55
N ALA A 121 17.10 -0.54 26.38
CA ALA A 121 17.30 -0.99 27.74
C ALA A 121 15.95 -1.15 28.43
N PRO A 122 15.54 -2.36 28.85
CA PRO A 122 14.30 -2.49 29.55
C PRO A 122 14.50 -1.78 30.89
N GLY A 123 13.87 -0.62 31.07
CA GLY A 123 13.66 0.01 32.37
C GLY A 123 12.82 -0.85 33.34
N GLY A 124 12.68 -2.15 33.08
CA GLY A 124 12.05 -3.14 33.93
C GLY A 124 13.12 -3.98 34.60
N SER A 125 13.41 -3.66 35.85
CA SER A 125 14.08 -4.54 36.80
C SER A 125 13.30 -5.85 36.97
N SER A 126 13.56 -6.84 36.12
CA SER A 126 13.21 -8.24 36.41
C SER A 126 14.47 -8.96 36.90
N ALA A 127 14.72 -8.81 38.20
CA ALA A 127 15.59 -9.72 38.94
C ALA A 127 14.88 -11.09 39.01
N ASP A 128 15.36 -12.02 38.20
CA ASP A 128 15.33 -13.49 38.36
C ASP A 128 15.00 -14.18 37.04
N GLY A 129 16.00 -14.89 36.51
CA GLY A 129 15.86 -15.81 35.39
C GLY A 129 17.09 -15.82 34.52
N GLY A 130 18.09 -16.60 34.91
CA GLY A 130 19.35 -16.83 34.17
C GLY A 130 19.14 -17.57 32.84
N GLY A 131 18.49 -16.91 31.88
CA GLY A 131 18.55 -17.27 30.48
C GLY A 131 19.78 -16.64 29.85
N ASP A 132 20.52 -17.44 29.09
CA ASP A 132 21.64 -17.03 28.23
C ASP A 132 21.10 -16.11 27.11
N GLY A 133 20.68 -14.92 27.50
CA GLY A 133 20.07 -13.89 26.65
C GLY A 133 21.15 -13.12 25.94
N GLY A 134 21.80 -13.77 24.98
CA GLY A 134 22.65 -13.07 24.00
C GLY A 134 21.87 -11.92 23.33
N PRO A 135 22.56 -10.90 22.81
CA PRO A 135 21.91 -9.79 22.14
C PRO A 135 20.96 -10.31 21.05
N ALA A 136 19.75 -9.78 21.00
CA ALA A 136 18.81 -10.14 19.95
C ALA A 136 19.37 -9.64 18.61
N SER A 137 19.83 -10.56 17.76
CA SER A 137 20.29 -10.24 16.41
C SER A 137 19.12 -10.24 15.43
N VAL A 138 18.99 -9.20 14.62
CA VAL A 138 17.99 -9.11 13.54
C VAL A 138 18.72 -9.08 12.20
N LEU A 139 18.31 -9.94 11.26
CA LEU A 139 18.83 -9.92 9.90
C LEU A 139 18.26 -8.73 9.13
N VAL A 140 19.14 -7.83 8.69
CA VAL A 140 18.77 -6.63 7.94
C VAL A 140 19.42 -6.62 6.56
N PRO A 141 18.73 -6.09 5.53
CA PRO A 141 19.31 -5.97 4.20
C PRO A 141 20.46 -4.95 4.19
N VAL A 142 21.64 -5.35 3.70
CA VAL A 142 22.82 -4.49 3.61
C VAL A 142 23.34 -4.40 2.18
N ARG A 143 23.76 -3.22 1.75
CA ARG A 143 24.46 -3.00 0.48
C ARG A 143 25.89 -2.54 0.76
N THR A 144 26.84 -3.21 0.12
CA THR A 144 28.28 -2.96 0.29
C THR A 144 28.80 -2.24 -0.95
N TYR A 145 29.53 -1.16 -0.71
CA TYR A 145 30.15 -0.31 -1.71
C TYR A 145 31.66 -0.22 -1.46
N GLY A 146 32.42 0.24 -2.46
CA GLY A 146 33.87 0.47 -2.28
C GLY A 146 34.20 1.52 -1.21
N TRP A 147 33.24 2.37 -0.85
CA TRP A 147 33.37 3.44 0.14
C TRP A 147 32.71 3.15 1.49
N GLY A 148 32.03 2.00 1.66
CA GLY A 148 31.35 1.69 2.92
C GLY A 148 30.21 0.71 2.77
N ARG A 149 29.39 0.61 3.82
CA ARG A 149 28.20 -0.24 3.88
C ARG A 149 26.99 0.60 4.27
N VAL A 150 25.82 0.24 3.75
CA VAL A 150 24.55 0.88 4.10
C VAL A 150 23.53 -0.19 4.45
N SER A 151 22.95 -0.09 5.64
CA SER A 151 21.92 -1.00 6.13
C SER A 151 20.54 -0.42 5.88
N GLY A 152 19.59 -1.27 5.47
CA GLY A 152 18.18 -0.92 5.40
C GLY A 152 17.52 -0.86 6.78
N GLY A 153 18.23 -1.31 7.82
CA GLY A 153 17.85 -1.16 9.22
C GLY A 153 18.25 0.20 9.83
N ASP A 154 19.11 0.96 9.17
CA ASP A 154 19.49 2.29 9.65
C ASP A 154 18.40 3.33 9.30
N PRO A 155 17.69 3.91 10.29
CA PRO A 155 16.63 4.87 10.05
C PRO A 155 17.11 6.17 9.40
N ALA A 156 18.41 6.51 9.52
CA ALA A 156 18.99 7.68 8.86
C ALA A 156 19.19 7.45 7.36
N ALA A 157 19.43 6.20 6.94
CA ALA A 157 19.64 5.82 5.55
C ALA A 157 18.36 5.33 4.85
N SER A 158 17.41 4.77 5.60
CA SER A 158 16.23 4.10 5.04
C SER A 158 15.03 4.05 5.98
N SER A 159 13.84 4.18 5.42
CA SER A 159 12.55 3.96 6.07
C SER A 159 12.05 2.51 5.90
N THR A 160 12.90 1.55 5.51
CA THR A 160 12.48 0.16 5.21
C THR A 160 11.82 -0.51 6.42
N MET A 161 12.48 -0.47 7.59
CA MET A 161 11.94 -1.09 8.82
C MET A 161 10.66 -0.40 9.27
N ALA A 162 10.64 0.93 9.17
CA ALA A 162 9.47 1.72 9.49
C ALA A 162 8.25 1.36 8.61
N LEU A 163 8.45 1.34 7.30
CA LEU A 163 7.40 0.95 6.35
C LEU A 163 6.96 -0.50 6.58
N GLN A 164 7.89 -1.42 6.85
CA GLN A 164 7.55 -2.81 7.18
C GLN A 164 6.63 -2.88 8.40
N ARG A 165 6.96 -2.18 9.49
CA ARG A 165 6.15 -2.15 10.71
C ARG A 165 4.77 -1.57 10.44
N LEU A 166 4.68 -0.44 9.73
CA LEU A 166 3.39 0.16 9.34
C LEU A 166 2.53 -0.81 8.53
N LEU A 167 3.12 -1.50 7.55
CA LEU A 167 2.42 -2.47 6.72
C LEU A 167 1.98 -3.73 7.49
N THR A 168 2.54 -4.01 8.66
CA THR A 168 2.14 -5.14 9.51
C THR A 168 1.23 -4.75 10.66
N GLU A 169 1.41 -3.56 11.23
CA GLU A 169 0.71 -3.09 12.42
C GLU A 169 -0.56 -2.30 12.06
N ASP A 170 -0.57 -1.57 10.94
CA ASP A 170 -1.70 -0.73 10.49
C ASP A 170 -2.48 -1.35 9.31
N VAL A 171 -2.49 -2.69 9.24
CA VAL A 171 -3.17 -3.46 8.17
C VAL A 171 -4.67 -3.15 8.13
N TRP A 172 -5.29 -2.87 9.28
CA TRP A 172 -6.72 -2.60 9.34
C TRP A 172 -7.10 -1.32 8.58
N ALA A 173 -6.35 -0.23 8.79
CA ALA A 173 -6.56 1.01 8.06
C ALA A 173 -6.42 0.80 6.54
N LEU A 174 -5.45 -0.02 6.13
CA LEU A 174 -5.26 -0.40 4.73
C LEU A 174 -6.47 -1.16 4.16
N MET A 175 -7.05 -2.08 4.94
CA MET A 175 -8.23 -2.84 4.54
C MET A 175 -9.48 -1.97 4.45
N GLU A 176 -9.66 -1.01 5.37
CA GLU A 176 -10.77 -0.06 5.33
C GLU A 176 -10.68 0.86 4.10
N ASP A 177 -9.50 1.42 3.83
CA ASP A 177 -9.28 2.25 2.63
C ASP A 177 -9.55 1.44 1.35
N ALA A 178 -9.08 0.19 1.27
CA ALA A 178 -9.33 -0.68 0.14
C ALA A 178 -10.83 -0.99 -0.04
N ARG A 179 -11.56 -1.23 1.06
CA ARG A 179 -13.02 -1.44 1.05
C ARG A 179 -13.73 -0.21 0.52
N ASP A 180 -13.38 0.98 0.99
CA ASP A 180 -14.05 2.22 0.62
C ASP A 180 -13.81 2.56 -0.86
N ARG A 181 -12.60 2.32 -1.38
CA ARG A 181 -12.30 2.42 -2.82
C ARG A 181 -13.10 1.40 -3.64
N TYR A 182 -13.24 0.18 -3.16
CA TYR A 182 -14.06 -0.84 -3.81
C TYR A 182 -15.53 -0.42 -3.88
N LEU A 183 -16.11 0.10 -2.80
CA LEU A 183 -17.48 0.60 -2.78
C LEU A 183 -17.67 1.78 -3.74
N ALA A 184 -16.70 2.70 -3.79
CA ALA A 184 -16.72 3.80 -4.74
C ALA A 184 -16.67 3.29 -6.19
N PHE A 185 -15.83 2.29 -6.47
CA PHE A 185 -15.79 1.63 -7.77
C PHE A 185 -17.12 0.96 -8.13
N CYS A 186 -17.74 0.21 -7.21
CA CYS A 186 -19.03 -0.43 -7.44
C CYS A 186 -20.12 0.59 -7.77
N SER A 187 -20.18 1.70 -7.03
CA SER A 187 -21.11 2.79 -7.29
C SER A 187 -20.92 3.38 -8.69
N ALA A 188 -19.67 3.64 -9.09
CA ALA A 188 -19.36 4.14 -10.41
C ALA A 188 -19.69 3.12 -11.52
N TYR A 189 -19.42 1.83 -11.30
CA TYR A 189 -19.76 0.75 -12.22
C TYR A 189 -21.27 0.57 -12.41
N GLU A 190 -22.05 0.73 -11.35
CA GLU A 190 -23.52 0.72 -11.46
C GLU A 190 -24.03 1.94 -12.23
N ALA A 191 -23.44 3.12 -12.01
CA ALA A 191 -23.78 4.34 -12.72
C ALA A 191 -23.49 4.27 -14.23
N THR A 192 -22.49 3.48 -14.66
CA THR A 192 -22.22 3.23 -16.09
C THR A 192 -23.14 2.19 -16.72
N GLY A 193 -24.17 1.73 -16.00
CA GLY A 193 -25.06 0.65 -16.46
C GLY A 193 -24.35 -0.70 -16.50
N ARG A 194 -23.43 -0.94 -15.54
CA ARG A 194 -22.63 -2.17 -15.40
C ARG A 194 -21.75 -2.44 -16.62
N ARG A 195 -21.12 -1.39 -17.15
CA ARG A 195 -20.13 -1.47 -18.23
C ARG A 195 -18.77 -1.03 -17.70
N ILE A 196 -17.75 -1.85 -17.86
CA ILE A 196 -16.43 -1.61 -17.28
C ILE A 196 -15.56 -0.72 -18.19
N GLU A 197 -15.76 -0.80 -19.50
CA GLU A 197 -14.96 -0.09 -20.51
C GLU A 197 -15.04 1.44 -20.34
N PRO A 198 -16.22 2.06 -20.20
CA PRO A 198 -16.30 3.52 -20.02
C PRO A 198 -15.61 4.01 -18.75
N LEU A 199 -15.65 3.19 -17.69
CA LEU A 199 -15.02 3.51 -16.41
C LEU A 199 -13.49 3.41 -16.51
N LEU A 200 -12.97 2.38 -17.17
CA LEU A 200 -11.54 2.25 -17.43
C LEU A 200 -11.03 3.36 -18.35
N GLU A 201 -11.76 3.72 -19.39
CA GLU A 201 -11.43 4.85 -20.26
C GLU A 201 -11.38 6.16 -19.47
N GLN A 202 -12.37 6.43 -18.62
CA GLN A 202 -12.38 7.63 -17.79
C GLN A 202 -11.20 7.70 -16.82
N LEU A 203 -10.79 6.56 -16.25
CA LEU A 203 -9.69 6.49 -15.29
C LEU A 203 -8.31 6.56 -15.97
N LEU A 204 -8.16 5.95 -17.14
CA LEU A 204 -6.87 5.78 -17.81
C LEU A 204 -6.58 6.85 -18.88
N ALA A 205 -7.60 7.53 -19.42
CA ALA A 205 -7.42 8.53 -20.48
C ALA A 205 -6.42 9.64 -20.13
N PRO A 206 -6.42 10.24 -18.91
CA PRO A 206 -5.42 11.26 -18.56
C PRO A 206 -3.98 10.73 -18.61
N TYR A 207 -3.79 9.48 -18.18
CA TYR A 207 -2.50 8.83 -18.21
C TYR A 207 -2.04 8.49 -19.64
N ASP A 208 -2.95 7.97 -20.48
CA ASP A 208 -2.65 7.68 -21.88
C ASP A 208 -2.27 8.97 -22.65
N ALA A 209 -2.95 10.09 -22.37
CA ALA A 209 -2.61 11.38 -22.95
C ALA A 209 -1.21 11.85 -22.50
N ALA A 210 -0.89 11.77 -21.21
CA ALA A 210 0.43 12.17 -20.70
C ALA A 210 1.58 11.32 -21.26
N LEU A 211 1.33 10.03 -21.53
CA LEU A 211 2.29 9.17 -22.23
C LEU A 211 2.53 9.62 -23.67
N GLU A 212 1.47 9.98 -24.40
CA GLU A 212 1.57 10.43 -25.79
C GLU A 212 2.27 11.79 -25.89
N ASP A 213 1.99 12.72 -24.97
CA ASP A 213 2.68 14.00 -24.87
C ASP A 213 4.17 13.82 -24.52
N GLY A 214 4.48 12.93 -23.58
CA GLY A 214 5.87 12.58 -23.23
C GLY A 214 6.63 11.99 -24.41
N ALA A 215 6.00 11.10 -25.18
CA ALA A 215 6.59 10.51 -26.38
C ALA A 215 6.79 11.56 -27.49
N ALA A 216 5.82 12.47 -27.68
CA ALA A 216 5.93 13.56 -28.63
C ALA A 216 7.05 14.54 -28.26
N ALA A 217 7.19 14.89 -26.98
CA ALA A 217 8.27 15.71 -26.47
C ALA A 217 9.65 15.05 -26.67
N ALA A 218 9.77 13.75 -26.37
CA ALA A 218 10.98 12.97 -26.63
C ALA A 218 11.35 12.95 -28.12
N THR A 219 10.35 12.87 -29.01
CA THR A 219 10.57 12.85 -30.47
C THR A 219 11.03 14.21 -31.01
N ARG A 220 10.55 15.33 -30.44
CA ARG A 220 11.00 16.69 -30.80
C ARG A 220 12.43 16.98 -30.35
N LEU A 221 12.87 16.37 -29.24
CA LEU A 221 14.24 16.51 -28.73
C LEU A 221 15.26 15.68 -29.50
N LYS A 222 14.82 14.69 -30.29
CA LYS A 222 15.64 13.81 -31.14
C LYS A 222 16.34 14.52 -32.33
N GLY A 223 16.19 15.84 -32.43
CA GLY A 223 16.92 16.71 -33.37
C GLY A 223 18.05 17.52 -32.72
N VAL A 224 18.29 17.35 -31.42
CA VAL A 224 19.28 18.12 -30.64
C VAL A 224 20.24 17.14 -29.96
N GLY A 225 21.34 16.81 -30.66
CA GLY A 225 22.30 15.75 -30.32
C GLY A 225 23.05 15.93 -28.99
N THR A 226 22.43 15.55 -27.87
CA THR A 226 23.03 15.57 -26.53
C THR A 226 22.55 14.36 -25.73
N GLU A 227 23.23 13.98 -24.64
CA GLU A 227 22.92 12.83 -23.75
C GLU A 227 21.43 12.68 -23.36
N ALA A 228 20.65 13.76 -23.42
CA ALA A 228 19.19 13.73 -23.31
C ALA A 228 18.52 12.81 -24.36
N GLU A 229 19.13 12.61 -25.54
CA GLU A 229 18.70 11.67 -26.60
C GLU A 229 18.75 10.22 -26.14
N ALA A 230 19.77 9.81 -25.39
CA ALA A 230 19.89 8.43 -24.93
C ALA A 230 18.82 8.11 -23.87
N GLU A 231 18.56 9.05 -22.95
CA GLU A 231 17.56 8.89 -21.89
C GLU A 231 16.12 8.98 -22.44
N ALA A 232 15.85 9.91 -23.37
CA ALA A 232 14.54 10.04 -24.02
C ALA A 232 14.23 8.86 -24.96
N ALA A 233 15.24 8.29 -25.65
CA ALA A 233 15.07 7.10 -26.48
C ALA A 233 14.77 5.85 -25.64
N VAL A 234 15.40 5.70 -24.47
CA VAL A 234 15.10 4.61 -23.52
C VAL A 234 13.69 4.75 -22.95
N MET A 235 13.24 5.98 -22.61
CA MET A 235 11.87 6.21 -22.13
C MET A 235 10.79 6.05 -23.21
N GLY A 236 11.07 6.41 -24.47
CA GLY A 236 10.13 6.20 -25.58
C GLY A 236 10.00 4.72 -25.99
N ALA A 237 11.10 3.97 -25.92
CA ALA A 237 11.09 2.52 -26.17
C ALA A 237 10.38 1.73 -25.06
N THR A 238 10.49 2.17 -23.79
CA THR A 238 9.72 1.57 -22.69
C THR A 238 8.24 1.91 -22.79
N ALA A 239 7.84 3.11 -23.20
CA ALA A 239 6.42 3.48 -23.34
C ALA A 239 5.66 2.58 -24.36
N THR A 240 6.27 2.26 -25.50
CA THR A 240 5.65 1.39 -26.52
C THR A 240 5.66 -0.10 -26.15
N ALA A 241 6.71 -0.58 -25.48
CA ALA A 241 6.76 -1.93 -24.92
C ALA A 241 5.76 -2.11 -23.76
N VAL A 242 5.59 -1.10 -22.91
CA VAL A 242 4.61 -1.06 -21.82
C VAL A 242 3.20 -1.12 -22.40
N ARG A 243 2.85 -0.42 -23.49
CA ARG A 243 1.48 -0.45 -24.07
C ARG A 243 1.01 -1.87 -24.45
N ARG A 244 1.91 -2.74 -24.97
CA ARG A 244 1.58 -4.15 -25.28
C ARG A 244 1.68 -5.09 -24.09
N GLY A 245 2.61 -4.85 -23.16
CA GLY A 245 2.73 -5.62 -21.92
C GLY A 245 1.58 -5.36 -20.93
N ARG A 246 1.05 -4.14 -20.91
CA ARG A 246 0.11 -3.65 -19.88
C ARG A 246 -1.31 -4.17 -20.06
N ARG A 247 -1.80 -4.33 -21.29
CA ARG A 247 -3.08 -5.05 -21.52
C ARG A 247 -2.99 -6.48 -21.04
N ARG A 248 -1.85 -7.15 -21.21
CA ARG A 248 -1.61 -8.51 -20.72
C ARG A 248 -1.45 -8.56 -19.20
N LEU A 249 -0.80 -7.57 -18.58
CA LEU A 249 -0.66 -7.45 -17.13
C LEU A 249 -1.97 -7.12 -16.42
N LEU A 250 -2.79 -6.23 -16.98
CA LEU A 250 -4.12 -5.92 -16.42
C LEU A 250 -5.08 -7.11 -16.56
N LEU A 251 -5.08 -7.79 -17.71
CA LEU A 251 -5.83 -9.05 -17.87
C LEU A 251 -5.32 -10.13 -16.92
N GLY A 252 -4.00 -10.23 -16.72
CA GLY A 252 -3.39 -11.15 -15.77
C GLY A 252 -3.73 -10.83 -14.31
N ALA A 253 -3.73 -9.54 -13.93
CA ALA A 253 -4.09 -9.09 -12.59
C ALA A 253 -5.58 -9.32 -12.31
N LEU A 254 -6.47 -9.02 -13.27
CA LEU A 254 -7.90 -9.32 -13.16
C LEU A 254 -8.17 -10.83 -13.06
N PHE A 255 -7.43 -11.64 -13.82
CA PHE A 255 -7.49 -13.10 -13.71
C PHE A 255 -7.07 -13.58 -12.32
N TRP A 256 -5.96 -13.06 -11.79
CA TRP A 256 -5.48 -13.41 -10.44
C TRP A 256 -6.44 -12.94 -9.34
N LEU A 257 -7.04 -11.75 -9.47
CA LEU A 257 -8.07 -11.27 -8.56
C LEU A 257 -9.31 -12.17 -8.57
N GLY A 258 -9.77 -12.59 -9.75
CA GLY A 258 -10.86 -13.56 -9.89
C GLY A 258 -10.51 -14.92 -9.27
N PHE A 259 -9.27 -15.39 -9.45
CA PHE A 259 -8.79 -16.64 -8.88
C PHE A 259 -8.69 -16.60 -7.34
N LEU A 260 -8.12 -15.53 -6.78
CA LEU A 260 -8.05 -15.29 -5.33
C LEU A 260 -9.45 -15.18 -4.72
N TYR A 261 -10.36 -14.45 -5.37
CA TYR A 261 -11.76 -14.37 -4.94
C TYR A 261 -12.43 -15.75 -4.94
N GLY A 262 -12.19 -16.57 -5.97
CA GLY A 262 -12.66 -17.96 -6.03
C GLY A 262 -12.12 -18.83 -4.90
N LEU A 263 -10.83 -18.72 -4.58
CA LEU A 263 -10.19 -19.43 -3.45
C LEU A 263 -10.76 -19.00 -2.09
N VAL A 264 -10.90 -17.68 -1.86
CA VAL A 264 -11.46 -17.17 -0.62
C VAL A 264 -12.94 -17.56 -0.48
N SER A 265 -13.71 -17.46 -1.57
CA SER A 265 -15.13 -17.86 -1.57
C SER A 265 -15.29 -19.36 -1.31
N THR A 266 -14.44 -20.21 -1.89
CA THR A 266 -14.50 -21.66 -1.64
C THR A 266 -14.06 -22.02 -0.23
N ALA A 267 -13.01 -21.37 0.30
CA ALA A 267 -12.56 -21.52 1.68
C ALA A 267 -13.64 -21.06 2.69
N LEU A 268 -14.30 -19.93 2.43
CA LEU A 268 -15.39 -19.43 3.26
C LEU A 268 -16.61 -20.37 3.24
N LEU A 269 -16.98 -20.88 2.06
CA LEU A 269 -18.05 -21.88 1.92
C LEU A 269 -17.73 -23.20 2.64
N THR A 270 -16.46 -23.63 2.63
CA THR A 270 -16.03 -24.81 3.39
C THR A 270 -15.97 -24.57 4.89
N ALA A 271 -15.55 -23.37 5.33
CA ALA A 271 -15.54 -22.99 6.74
C ALA A 271 -16.95 -22.80 7.32
N LEU A 272 -17.93 -22.40 6.51
CA LEU A 272 -19.33 -22.21 6.94
C LEU A 272 -20.18 -23.50 6.90
N ARG A 273 -19.73 -24.56 6.21
CA ARG A 273 -20.39 -25.88 6.22
C ARG A 273 -20.66 -26.47 7.62
N PRO A 274 -19.71 -26.48 8.58
CA PRO A 274 -19.98 -26.98 9.92
C PRO A 274 -21.04 -26.14 10.66
N LEU A 275 -21.16 -24.85 10.34
CA LEU A 275 -22.15 -23.94 10.93
C LEU A 275 -23.57 -24.29 10.45
N GLY A 276 -23.72 -24.62 9.16
CA GLY A 276 -24.98 -25.16 8.62
C GLY A 276 -25.38 -26.51 9.24
N PHE A 277 -24.40 -27.40 9.46
CA PHE A 277 -24.62 -28.67 10.15
C PHE A 277 -25.07 -28.46 11.61
N LEU A 278 -24.44 -27.53 12.33
CA LEU A 278 -24.81 -27.17 13.70
C LEU A 278 -26.25 -26.67 13.78
N VAL A 279 -26.65 -25.77 12.88
CA VAL A 279 -28.03 -25.23 12.81
C VAL A 279 -29.04 -26.35 12.53
N MET A 280 -28.72 -27.28 11.64
CA MET A 280 -29.58 -28.44 11.35
C MET A 280 -29.73 -29.36 12.57
N VAL A 281 -28.63 -29.69 13.27
CA VAL A 281 -28.66 -30.50 14.49
C VAL A 281 -29.48 -29.83 15.58
N LEU A 282 -29.31 -28.51 15.76
CA LEU A 282 -30.09 -27.73 16.72
C LEU A 282 -31.60 -27.78 16.39
N ALA A 283 -31.97 -27.62 15.12
CA ALA A 283 -33.36 -27.69 14.68
C ALA A 283 -33.99 -29.08 14.95
N VAL A 284 -33.24 -30.16 14.69
CA VAL A 284 -33.70 -31.53 14.99
C VAL A 284 -33.86 -31.74 16.50
N LEU A 285 -32.93 -31.27 17.32
CA LEU A 285 -33.02 -31.36 18.78
C LEU A 285 -34.24 -30.60 19.32
N LEU A 286 -34.51 -29.40 18.81
CA LEU A 286 -35.68 -28.61 19.17
C LEU A 286 -36.99 -29.30 18.78
N LEU A 287 -37.03 -29.94 17.60
CA LEU A 287 -38.19 -30.72 17.15
C LEU A 287 -38.43 -31.93 18.08
N LEU A 288 -37.39 -32.68 18.42
CA LEU A 288 -37.49 -33.82 19.33
C LEU A 288 -37.95 -33.39 20.72
N LEU A 289 -37.43 -32.27 21.23
CA LEU A 289 -37.87 -31.68 22.49
C LEU A 289 -39.36 -31.33 22.45
N ALA A 290 -39.83 -30.69 21.38
CA ALA A 290 -41.24 -30.34 21.21
C ALA A 290 -42.15 -31.58 21.20
N VAL A 291 -41.74 -32.65 20.52
CA VAL A 291 -42.46 -33.94 20.50
C VAL A 291 -42.52 -34.56 21.91
N MET A 292 -41.42 -34.55 22.66
CA MET A 292 -41.39 -35.07 24.02
C MET A 292 -42.28 -34.26 24.98
N VAL A 293 -42.27 -32.94 24.88
CA VAL A 293 -43.14 -32.06 25.68
C VAL A 293 -44.62 -32.32 25.37
N MET A 294 -44.97 -32.49 24.09
CA MET A 294 -46.33 -32.85 23.69
C MET A 294 -46.75 -34.23 24.21
N GLY A 295 -45.87 -35.23 24.12
CA GLY A 295 -46.15 -36.57 24.66
C GLY A 295 -46.35 -36.58 26.18
N ALA A 296 -45.53 -35.84 26.92
CA ALA A 296 -45.66 -35.70 28.37
C ALA A 296 -46.99 -35.01 28.75
N ARG A 297 -47.40 -33.98 28.01
CA ARG A 297 -48.69 -33.31 28.22
C ARG A 297 -49.88 -34.24 27.93
N ALA A 298 -49.80 -35.04 26.86
CA ALA A 298 -50.86 -36.00 26.54
C ALA A 298 -51.04 -37.06 27.64
N MET A 299 -49.94 -37.55 28.23
CA MET A 299 -50.00 -38.51 29.34
C MET A 299 -50.55 -37.90 30.63
N ALA A 300 -50.25 -36.63 30.92
CA ALA A 300 -50.76 -35.93 32.10
C ALA A 300 -52.28 -35.69 32.09
N VAL A 301 -52.91 -35.66 30.90
CA VAL A 301 -54.36 -35.43 30.74
C VAL A 301 -55.17 -36.74 30.86
N SER A 302 -54.51 -37.90 30.95
CA SER A 302 -55.17 -39.21 30.98
C SER A 302 -55.66 -39.78 32.35
N PRO A 303 -55.68 -39.09 33.51
CA PRO A 303 -56.24 -39.69 34.73
C PRO A 303 -57.76 -39.54 34.90
N VAL A 304 -58.47 -38.81 34.04
CA VAL A 304 -59.91 -38.51 34.22
C VAL A 304 -60.86 -39.56 33.63
N LEU A 305 -60.35 -40.57 32.91
CA LEU A 305 -61.18 -41.63 32.27
C LEU A 305 -61.04 -43.02 32.92
N ARG A 306 -60.54 -43.10 34.16
CA ARG A 306 -60.47 -44.36 34.94
C ARG A 306 -61.46 -44.43 36.11
N SER A 307 -62.51 -43.61 36.10
CA SER A 307 -63.69 -43.77 36.98
C SER A 307 -64.91 -44.17 36.15
#